data_AF-A0A7L3EN11-F1
#
_entry.id   AF-A0A7L3EN11-F1
#
_cell.length_a   1.000
_cell.length_b   1.000
_cell.length_c   1.000
_cell.angle_alpha   90.00
_cell.angle_beta   90.00
_cell.angle_gamma   90.00
#
_symmetry.space_group_name_H-M   'P 1'
#
loop_
_entity.id
_entity.type
_entity.pdbx_description
1 polymer ?
#
loop_
_entity_poly.entity_id
_entity_poly.type
_entity_poly.pdbx_seq_one_letter_code
_entity_poly.pdbx_strand_id
1 'polypeptide(L)'
;YSLGLIYYFLVLFYFRWQTLVGGVLLHISWKLGWVEINLSSRSEILSWLPASVLFVGIIYAGSRALSRLPIPVFLTVHNAAEVIACGFQKFVQKEVIDLLVRVKSFCLVLVKVLFDPNGYLWALIHLICVVFHKLWKPGSLSDLDQQYINYVFSVLLCPSGDLFSALDFPFLYFYRFHSSCCA
;
A
#
# COMPACT_ATOMS: atom_id res chain seq x y z
N TYR A 1 -3.70 -19.99 -18.37
CA TYR A 1 -3.59 -19.09 -17.21
C TYR A 1 -4.93 -18.43 -16.94
N SER A 2 -5.41 -18.41 -15.70
CA SER A 2 -6.68 -17.73 -15.37
C SER A 2 -6.52 -16.20 -15.48
N LEU A 3 -7.53 -15.51 -16.00
CA LEU A 3 -7.52 -14.05 -16.22
C LEU A 3 -7.19 -13.26 -14.94
N GLY A 4 -7.65 -13.74 -13.78
CA GLY A 4 -7.37 -13.11 -12.48
C GLY A 4 -5.90 -13.22 -12.03
N LEU A 5 -5.18 -14.26 -12.44
CA LEU A 5 -3.74 -14.39 -12.13
C LEU A 5 -2.92 -13.38 -12.96
N ILE A 6 -3.26 -13.23 -14.24
CA ILE A 6 -2.68 -12.21 -15.13
C ILE A 6 -2.89 -10.81 -14.54
N TYR A 7 -4.13 -10.50 -14.17
CA TYR A 7 -4.47 -9.19 -13.65
C TYR A 7 -3.80 -8.91 -12.30
N TYR A 8 -3.66 -9.93 -11.44
CA TYR A 8 -2.87 -9.83 -10.21
C TYR A 8 -1.41 -9.44 -10.47
N PHE A 9 -0.71 -10.12 -11.39
CA PHE A 9 0.69 -9.80 -11.69
C PHE A 9 0.86 -8.39 -12.26
N LEU A 10 -0.07 -7.97 -13.13
CA LEU A 10 -0.10 -6.61 -13.67
C LEU A 10 -0.23 -5.56 -12.56
N VAL A 11 -1.21 -5.74 -11.66
CA VAL A 11 -1.47 -4.80 -10.56
C VAL A 11 -0.29 -4.76 -9.59
N LEU A 12 0.27 -5.92 -9.23
CA LEU A 12 1.44 -6.00 -8.35
C LEU A 12 2.66 -5.34 -8.99
N PHE A 13 2.90 -5.59 -10.28
CA PHE A 13 3.98 -4.97 -11.03
C PHE A 13 3.84 -3.44 -11.03
N TYR A 14 2.64 -2.93 -11.29
CA TYR A 14 2.36 -1.50 -11.32
C TYR A 14 2.64 -0.84 -9.96
N PHE A 15 2.12 -1.38 -8.85
CA PHE A 15 2.38 -0.80 -7.53
C PHE A 15 3.87 -0.82 -7.15
N ARG A 16 4.57 -1.91 -7.47
CA ARG A 16 6.02 -2.00 -7.23
C ARG A 16 6.82 -1.04 -8.11
N TRP A 17 6.41 -0.87 -9.36
CA TRP A 17 7.02 0.10 -10.26
C TRP A 17 6.84 1.51 -9.71
N GLN A 18 5.65 1.85 -9.21
CA GLN A 18 5.40 3.12 -8.55
C GLN A 18 6.28 3.35 -7.32
N THR A 19 6.46 2.35 -6.44
CA THR A 19 7.35 2.51 -5.28
C THR A 19 8.81 2.63 -5.67
N LEU A 20 9.25 1.93 -6.72
CA LEU A 20 10.60 2.08 -7.26
C LEU A 20 10.83 3.48 -7.84
N VAL A 21 9.95 3.93 -8.74
CA VAL A 21 10.03 5.27 -9.36
C VAL A 21 9.96 6.35 -8.29
N GLY A 22 9.01 6.25 -7.36
CA GLY A 22 8.89 7.17 -6.22
C GLY A 22 10.15 7.18 -5.35
N GLY A 23 10.73 6.01 -5.06
CA GLY A 23 11.97 5.87 -4.31
C GLY A 23 13.18 6.50 -5.01
N VAL A 24 13.32 6.28 -6.32
CA VAL A 24 14.39 6.88 -7.13
C VAL A 24 14.25 8.40 -7.19
N LEU A 25 13.04 8.90 -7.47
CA LEU A 25 12.78 10.34 -7.50
C LEU A 25 13.04 11.00 -6.15
N LEU A 26 12.63 10.35 -5.05
CA LEU A 26 12.86 10.86 -3.70
C LEU A 26 14.35 10.84 -3.34
N HIS A 27 15.09 9.79 -3.73
CA HIS A 27 16.53 9.71 -3.54
C HIS A 27 17.28 10.80 -4.33
N ILE A 28 16.92 11.01 -5.60
CA ILE A 28 17.50 12.07 -6.43
C ILE A 28 17.19 13.44 -5.83
N SER A 29 15.94 13.70 -5.47
CA SER A 29 15.52 14.94 -4.82
C SER A 29 16.32 15.21 -3.54
N TRP A 30 16.60 14.17 -2.75
CA TRP A 30 17.43 14.30 -1.56
C TRP A 30 18.89 14.66 -1.92
N LYS A 31 19.48 14.00 -2.90
CA LYS A 31 20.85 14.29 -3.35
C LYS A 31 21.00 15.67 -3.99
N LEU A 32 19.93 16.18 -4.60
CA LEU A 32 19.86 17.54 -5.14
C LEU A 32 19.56 18.61 -4.08
N GLY A 33 19.27 18.22 -2.83
CA GLY A 33 18.91 19.14 -1.75
C GLY A 33 17.49 19.73 -1.88
N TRP A 34 16.64 19.14 -2.73
CA TRP A 34 15.24 19.56 -2.87
C TRP A 34 14.36 19.11 -1.71
N VAL A 35 14.76 18.04 -1.02
CA VAL A 35 14.11 17.52 0.18
C VAL A 35 15.14 17.14 1.22
N GLU A 36 14.79 17.31 2.49
CA GLU A 36 15.61 16.91 3.62
C GLU A 36 15.16 15.53 4.11
N ILE A 37 16.09 14.58 4.17
CA ILE A 37 15.86 13.24 4.72
C ILE A 37 16.90 13.00 5.83
N ASN A 38 16.43 12.74 7.04
CA ASN A 38 17.21 12.61 8.27
C ASN A 38 17.20 11.16 8.78
N LEU A 39 18.15 10.35 8.30
CA LEU A 39 18.28 8.93 8.65
C LEU A 39 19.42 8.63 9.64
N SER A 40 19.76 9.60 10.48
CA SER A 40 20.96 9.54 11.33
C SER A 40 20.86 8.48 12.45
N SER A 41 19.65 8.15 12.90
CA SER A 41 19.43 7.19 13.97
C SER A 41 19.08 5.80 13.45
N ARG A 42 20.03 4.86 13.57
CA ARG A 42 19.77 3.44 13.24
C ARG A 42 18.65 2.84 14.09
N SER A 43 18.50 3.30 15.33
CA SER A 43 17.45 2.84 16.24
C SER A 43 16.05 3.20 15.71
N GLU A 44 15.89 4.41 15.19
CA GLU A 44 14.63 4.87 14.61
C GLU A 44 14.29 4.13 13.32
N ILE A 45 15.29 3.85 12.48
CA ILE A 45 15.09 3.03 11.28
C ILE A 45 14.64 1.60 11.67
N LEU A 46 15.29 1.00 12.68
CA LEU A 46 14.94 -0.34 13.15
C LEU A 46 13.55 -0.39 13.78
N SER A 47 13.15 0.62 14.55
CA SER A 47 11.81 0.71 15.13
C SER A 47 10.72 0.93 14.07
N TRP A 48 11.09 1.42 12.88
CA TRP A 48 10.21 1.56 11.72
C TRP A 48 10.07 0.29 10.86
N LEU A 49 10.90 -0.75 11.06
CA LEU A 49 10.82 -1.99 10.29
C LEU A 49 9.44 -2.66 10.30
N PRO A 50 8.72 -2.76 11.43
CA PRO A 50 7.38 -3.33 11.43
C PRO A 50 6.39 -2.55 10.54
N ALA A 51 6.49 -1.21 10.51
CA ALA A 51 5.72 -0.40 9.57
C ALA A 51 6.14 -0.68 8.12
N SER A 52 7.42 -0.85 7.83
CA SER A 52 7.87 -1.20 6.48
C SER A 52 7.33 -2.57 6.02
N VAL A 53 7.23 -3.55 6.92
CA VAL A 53 6.60 -4.86 6.63
C VAL A 53 5.10 -4.69 6.38
N LEU A 54 4.41 -3.89 7.20
CA LEU A 54 3.00 -3.58 6.99
C LEU A 54 2.77 -2.86 5.65
N PHE A 55 3.66 -1.96 5.24
CA PHE A 55 3.62 -1.28 3.95
C PHE A 55 3.73 -2.26 2.77
N VAL A 56 4.62 -3.24 2.85
CA VAL A 56 4.68 -4.33 1.86
C VAL A 56 3.38 -5.15 1.88
N GLY A 57 2.82 -5.40 3.06
CA GLY A 57 1.50 -6.02 3.23
C GLY A 57 0.37 -5.23 2.56
N ILE A 58 0.36 -3.90 2.66
CA ILE A 58 -0.59 -3.01 1.96
C ILE A 58 -0.53 -3.24 0.46
N ILE A 59 0.67 -3.25 -0.13
CA ILE A 59 0.90 -3.45 -1.57
C ILE A 59 0.43 -4.84 -1.99
N TYR A 60 0.86 -5.88 -1.28
CA TYR A 60 0.56 -7.27 -1.63
C TYR A 60 -0.94 -7.59 -1.48
N ALA A 61 -1.52 -7.31 -0.31
CA ALA A 61 -2.93 -7.55 -0.07
C ALA A 61 -3.82 -6.68 -0.97
N GLY A 62 -3.40 -5.43 -1.23
CA GLY A 62 -4.08 -4.53 -2.17
C GLY A 62 -4.10 -5.09 -3.58
N SER A 63 -2.97 -5.62 -4.06
CA SER A 63 -2.86 -6.26 -5.38
C SER A 63 -3.74 -7.51 -5.48
N ARG A 64 -3.77 -8.35 -4.43
CA ARG A 64 -4.62 -9.54 -4.38
C ARG A 64 -6.12 -9.19 -4.32
N ALA A 65 -6.49 -8.13 -3.60
CA ALA A 65 -7.86 -7.65 -3.53
C ALA A 65 -8.32 -7.05 -4.87
N LEU A 66 -7.53 -6.14 -5.46
CA LEU A 66 -7.81 -5.53 -6.76
C LEU A 66 -7.89 -6.57 -7.87
N SER A 67 -7.12 -7.66 -7.80
CA SER A 67 -7.19 -8.73 -8.81
C SER A 67 -8.54 -9.45 -8.89
N ARG A 68 -9.39 -9.29 -7.86
CA ARG A 68 -10.67 -10.01 -7.69
C ARG A 68 -11.87 -9.08 -7.52
N LEU A 69 -11.65 -7.91 -6.92
CA LEU A 69 -12.69 -6.94 -6.63
C LEU A 69 -12.72 -5.82 -7.67
N PRO A 70 -13.90 -5.29 -8.02
CA PRO A 70 -14.00 -4.07 -8.80
C PRO A 70 -13.30 -2.90 -8.11
N ILE A 71 -12.61 -2.05 -8.89
CA ILE A 71 -11.88 -0.87 -8.37
C ILE A 71 -12.73 -0.01 -7.42
N PRO A 72 -14.01 0.32 -7.72
CA PRO A 72 -14.83 1.13 -6.80
C PRO A 72 -15.07 0.47 -5.43
N VAL A 73 -15.14 -0.87 -5.40
CA VAL A 73 -15.31 -1.62 -4.14
C VAL A 73 -14.03 -1.53 -3.32
N PHE A 74 -12.88 -1.79 -3.94
CA PHE A 74 -11.58 -1.66 -3.29
C PHE A 74 -11.34 -0.26 -2.72
N LEU A 75 -11.62 0.80 -3.50
CA LEU A 75 -11.50 2.18 -3.05
C LEU A 75 -12.40 2.49 -1.86
N THR A 76 -13.59 1.89 -1.78
CA THR A 76 -14.47 2.07 -0.62
C THR A 76 -13.85 1.48 0.64
N VAL A 77 -13.25 0.28 0.55
CA VAL A 77 -12.54 -0.36 1.67
C VAL A 77 -11.31 0.45 2.07
N HIS A 78 -10.52 0.89 1.10
CA HIS A 78 -9.31 1.68 1.33
C HIS A 78 -9.64 3.01 2.03
N ASN A 79 -10.64 3.75 1.54
CA ASN A 79 -11.09 4.99 2.17
C ASN A 79 -11.65 4.76 3.58
N ALA A 80 -12.30 3.63 3.84
CA ALA A 80 -12.75 3.28 5.19
C ALA A 80 -11.57 3.04 6.14
N ALA A 81 -10.51 2.37 5.68
CA ALA A 81 -9.30 2.16 6.48
C ALA A 81 -8.64 3.48 6.90
N GLU A 82 -8.56 4.44 5.96
CA GLU A 82 -8.06 5.79 6.19
C GLU A 82 -8.86 6.53 7.27
N VAL A 83 -10.19 6.47 7.19
CA VAL A 83 -11.09 7.07 8.17
C VAL A 83 -10.94 6.43 9.54
N ILE A 84 -10.86 5.10 9.61
CA ILE A 84 -10.67 4.36 10.86
C ILE A 84 -9.36 4.77 11.52
N ALA A 85 -8.24 4.77 10.77
CA ALA A 85 -6.94 5.15 11.30
C ALA A 85 -6.92 6.60 11.83
N CYS A 86 -7.45 7.55 11.06
CA CYS A 86 -7.56 8.94 11.48
C CYS A 86 -8.49 9.11 12.70
N GLY A 87 -9.59 8.37 12.75
CA GLY A 87 -10.51 8.37 13.88
C GLY A 87 -9.86 7.86 15.16
N PHE A 88 -9.09 6.76 15.09
CA PHE A 88 -8.32 6.24 16.22
C PHE A 88 -7.28 7.24 16.71
N GLN A 89 -6.50 7.86 15.82
CA GLN A 89 -5.50 8.85 16.20
C GLN A 89 -6.12 10.05 16.94
N LYS A 90 -7.23 10.59 16.42
CA LYS A 90 -7.92 11.73 17.02
C LYS A 90 -8.66 11.39 18.32
N PHE A 91 -9.20 10.17 18.44
CA PHE A 91 -9.76 9.65 19.68
C PHE A 91 -8.70 9.57 20.78
N VAL A 92 -7.50 9.05 20.46
CA VAL A 92 -6.36 9.01 21.38
C VAL A 92 -5.91 10.43 21.79
N GLN A 93 -6.02 11.40 20.88
CA GLN A 93 -5.73 12.82 21.14
C GLN A 93 -6.87 13.59 21.84
N LYS A 94 -7.96 12.93 22.23
CA LYS A 94 -9.14 13.51 22.91
C LYS A 94 -9.84 14.66 22.14
N GLU A 95 -9.67 14.73 20.83
CA GLU A 95 -10.42 15.67 20.00
C GLU A 95 -11.79 15.05 19.65
N VAL A 96 -12.87 15.75 19.99
CA VAL A 96 -14.24 15.30 19.69
C VAL A 96 -14.48 15.46 18.19
N ILE A 97 -14.72 14.35 17.50
CA ILE A 97 -15.24 14.39 16.11
C ILE A 97 -16.63 13.80 16.07
N ASP A 98 -17.52 14.59 15.47
CA ASP A 98 -18.87 14.24 15.10
C ASP A 98 -18.87 13.06 14.11
N LEU A 99 -19.14 11.87 14.62
CA LEU A 99 -18.86 10.57 14.01
C LEU A 99 -20.00 10.03 13.12
N LEU A 100 -21.07 10.81 12.93
CA LEU A 100 -22.36 10.32 12.44
C LEU A 100 -22.51 10.23 10.91
N VAL A 101 -21.66 10.89 10.12
CA VAL A 101 -21.84 10.93 8.65
C VAL A 101 -21.15 9.77 7.90
N ARG A 102 -20.21 9.03 8.50
CA ARG A 102 -19.29 8.13 7.75
C ARG A 102 -19.51 6.62 7.92
N VAL A 103 -20.45 6.22 8.76
CA VAL A 103 -20.76 4.80 9.05
C VAL A 103 -21.63 4.15 7.96
N LYS A 104 -22.42 4.93 7.22
CA LYS A 104 -23.33 4.40 6.18
C LYS A 104 -22.62 3.72 5.01
N SER A 105 -21.41 4.17 4.66
CA SER A 105 -20.64 3.57 3.54
C SER A 105 -20.00 2.23 3.91
N PHE A 106 -19.72 2.00 5.21
CA PHE A 106 -19.06 0.78 5.70
C PHE A 106 -20.01 -0.42 5.73
N CYS A 107 -21.28 -0.20 6.09
CA CYS A 107 -22.31 -1.25 6.04
C CYS A 107 -22.57 -1.77 4.62
N LEU A 108 -22.41 -0.94 3.57
CA LEU A 108 -22.60 -1.36 2.18
C LEU A 108 -21.49 -2.31 1.69
N VAL A 109 -20.26 -2.16 2.23
CA VAL A 109 -19.11 -3.02 1.93
C VAL A 109 -19.28 -4.39 2.59
N LEU A 110 -19.74 -4.43 3.86
CA LEU A 110 -19.98 -5.67 4.60
C LEU A 110 -21.07 -6.54 3.96
N VAL A 111 -22.12 -5.92 3.40
CA VAL A 111 -23.21 -6.65 2.71
C VAL A 111 -22.72 -7.36 1.43
N LYS A 112 -21.64 -6.90 0.79
CA LYS A 112 -21.12 -7.52 -0.44
C LYS A 112 -20.11 -8.66 -0.21
N VAL A 113 -19.69 -8.92 1.03
CA VAL A 113 -18.79 -10.03 1.41
C VAL A 113 -19.34 -11.41 0.98
N LEU A 114 -20.66 -11.50 0.78
CA LEU A 114 -21.35 -12.72 0.34
C LEU A 114 -21.05 -13.19 -1.10
N PHE A 115 -20.40 -12.37 -1.96
CA PHE A 115 -20.24 -12.68 -3.39
C PHE A 115 -18.84 -13.21 -3.80
N ASP A 116 -17.76 -12.85 -3.10
CA ASP A 116 -16.40 -13.40 -3.33
C ASP A 116 -15.56 -13.41 -2.03
N PRO A 117 -15.71 -14.44 -1.18
CA PRO A 117 -15.08 -14.46 0.15
C PRO A 117 -13.55 -14.35 0.11
N ASN A 118 -12.91 -14.79 -0.98
CA ASN A 118 -11.46 -14.69 -1.14
C ASN A 118 -11.02 -13.25 -1.44
N GLY A 119 -11.70 -12.55 -2.34
CA GLY A 119 -11.42 -11.14 -2.64
C GLY A 119 -11.61 -10.23 -1.43
N TYR A 120 -12.71 -10.44 -0.69
CA TYR A 120 -13.01 -9.66 0.52
C TYR A 120 -12.07 -9.97 1.68
N LEU A 121 -11.58 -11.21 1.83
CA LEU A 121 -10.56 -11.54 2.82
C LEU A 121 -9.26 -10.77 2.55
N TRP A 122 -8.80 -10.68 1.30
CA TRP A 122 -7.65 -9.86 0.94
C TRP A 122 -7.88 -8.36 1.19
N ALA A 123 -9.09 -7.86 0.94
CA ALA A 123 -9.46 -6.48 1.26
C ALA A 123 -9.46 -6.20 2.77
N LEU A 124 -9.87 -7.17 3.59
CA LEU A 124 -9.78 -7.08 5.05
C LEU A 124 -8.33 -7.07 5.54
N ILE A 125 -7.47 -7.95 4.99
CA ILE A 125 -6.04 -7.93 5.29
C ILE A 125 -5.43 -6.57 4.91
N HIS A 126 -5.76 -6.04 3.73
CA HIS A 126 -5.32 -4.70 3.30
C HIS A 126 -5.77 -3.61 4.30
N LEU A 127 -7.04 -3.63 4.72
CA LEU A 127 -7.57 -2.70 5.72
C LEU A 127 -6.79 -2.77 7.03
N ILE A 128 -6.52 -3.97 7.54
CA ILE A 128 -5.73 -4.19 8.76
C ILE A 128 -4.33 -3.59 8.55
N CYS A 129 -3.64 -3.93 7.46
CA CYS A 129 -2.30 -3.39 7.19
C CYS A 129 -2.27 -1.86 7.14
N VAL A 130 -3.23 -1.21 6.47
CA VAL A 130 -3.33 0.27 6.40
C VAL A 130 -3.53 0.88 7.79
N VAL A 131 -4.46 0.33 8.58
CA VAL A 131 -4.75 0.85 9.92
C VAL A 131 -3.54 0.70 10.83
N PHE A 132 -2.94 -0.49 10.92
CA PHE A 132 -1.78 -0.72 11.77
C PHE A 132 -0.55 0.08 11.31
N HIS A 133 -0.32 0.21 10.00
CA HIS A 133 0.77 1.04 9.45
C HIS A 133 0.66 2.48 9.92
N LYS A 134 -0.54 3.07 9.82
CA LYS A 134 -0.79 4.45 10.25
C LYS A 134 -0.70 4.67 11.75
N LEU A 135 -1.08 3.67 12.53
CA LEU A 135 -1.02 3.73 13.99
C LEU A 135 0.41 3.47 14.51
N TRP A 136 1.28 2.85 13.72
CA TRP A 136 2.66 2.58 14.10
C TRP A 136 3.52 3.85 13.99
N LYS A 137 3.66 4.58 15.11
CA LYS A 137 4.53 5.77 15.20
C LYS A 137 5.39 5.76 16.47
N PRO A 138 6.40 4.87 16.57
CA PRO A 138 7.24 4.74 17.77
C PRO A 138 8.35 5.81 17.91
N GLY A 139 8.56 6.68 16.91
CA GLY A 139 9.66 7.65 16.89
C GLY A 139 9.30 8.96 16.19
N SER A 140 10.28 9.88 16.11
CA SER A 140 10.12 11.23 15.56
C SER A 140 10.43 11.35 14.06
N LEU A 141 10.45 10.24 13.32
CA LEU A 141 10.71 10.25 11.88
C LEU A 141 9.69 11.13 11.17
N SER A 142 10.17 12.01 10.28
CA SER A 142 9.27 12.80 9.43
C SER A 142 8.52 11.91 8.45
N ASP A 143 7.41 12.40 7.89
CA ASP A 143 6.64 11.63 6.90
C ASP A 143 7.49 11.31 5.65
N LEU A 144 8.43 12.19 5.28
CA LEU A 144 9.39 11.96 4.19
C LEU A 144 10.40 10.84 4.54
N ASP A 145 10.93 10.83 5.76
CA ASP A 145 11.83 9.77 6.22
C ASP A 145 11.12 8.41 6.22
N GLN A 146 9.90 8.37 6.77
CA GLN A 146 9.06 7.18 6.78
C GLN A 146 8.80 6.67 5.36
N GLN A 147 8.45 7.56 4.43
CA GLN A 147 8.20 7.21 3.03
C GLN A 147 9.45 6.68 2.33
N TYR A 148 10.60 7.31 2.55
CA TYR A 148 11.88 6.86 1.99
C TYR A 148 12.25 5.47 2.51
N ILE A 149 12.15 5.24 3.83
CA ILE A 149 12.42 3.94 4.45
C ILE A 149 11.46 2.88 3.88
N ASN A 150 10.17 3.18 3.79
CA ASN A 150 9.17 2.28 3.21
C ASN A 150 9.49 1.91 1.76
N TYR A 151 9.93 2.86 0.93
CA TYR A 151 10.33 2.57 -0.45
C TYR A 151 11.57 1.68 -0.52
N VAL A 152 12.63 2.00 0.22
CA VAL A 152 13.85 1.18 0.27
C VAL A 152 13.55 -0.23 0.73
N PHE A 153 12.85 -0.39 1.86
CA PHE A 153 12.50 -1.72 2.37
C PHE A 153 11.47 -2.43 1.50
N SER A 154 10.57 -1.73 0.81
CA SER A 154 9.65 -2.39 -0.13
C SER A 154 10.40 -3.04 -1.28
N VAL A 155 11.48 -2.42 -1.78
CA VAL A 155 12.34 -3.00 -2.82
C VAL A 155 13.13 -4.20 -2.27
N LEU A 156 13.64 -4.10 -1.03
CA LEU A 156 14.45 -5.16 -0.39
C LEU A 156 13.63 -6.38 0.08
N LEU A 157 12.47 -6.14 0.68
CA LEU A 157 11.58 -7.17 1.23
C LEU A 157 10.65 -7.77 0.18
N CYS A 158 10.61 -7.19 -1.02
CA CYS A 158 9.86 -7.79 -2.11
C CYS A 158 10.48 -9.16 -2.39
N PRO A 159 9.71 -10.26 -2.36
CA PRO A 159 10.23 -11.55 -2.75
C PRO A 159 10.67 -11.46 -4.21
N SER A 160 11.99 -11.42 -4.44
CA SER A 160 12.61 -11.48 -5.76
C SER A 160 12.17 -12.70 -6.57
N GLY A 161 11.54 -13.69 -5.91
CA GLY A 161 11.02 -14.92 -6.52
C GLY A 161 9.83 -14.74 -7.46
N ASP A 162 8.94 -13.75 -7.27
CA ASP A 162 7.80 -13.52 -8.17
C ASP A 162 8.13 -12.57 -9.33
N LEU A 163 9.29 -11.91 -9.27
CA LEU A 163 9.82 -11.08 -10.37
C LEU A 163 10.26 -11.95 -11.56
N PHE A 164 10.83 -13.13 -11.28
CA PHE A 164 11.18 -14.12 -12.31
C PHE A 164 9.93 -14.76 -12.92
N SER A 165 8.90 -15.07 -12.12
CA SER A 165 7.60 -15.52 -12.63
C SER A 165 6.90 -14.47 -13.51
N ALA A 166 7.17 -13.18 -13.27
CA ALA A 166 6.69 -12.09 -14.12
C ALA A 166 7.49 -12.00 -15.43
N LEU A 167 8.78 -12.36 -15.49
CA LEU A 167 9.53 -12.44 -16.74
C LEU A 167 9.00 -13.53 -17.69
N ASP A 168 8.40 -14.58 -17.14
CA ASP A 168 7.67 -15.60 -17.91
C ASP A 168 6.31 -15.12 -18.41
N PHE A 169 5.93 -13.86 -18.14
CA PHE A 169 4.67 -13.30 -18.57
C PHE A 169 4.70 -13.02 -20.09
N PRO A 170 3.88 -13.70 -20.90
CA PRO A 170 4.00 -13.69 -22.36
C PRO A 170 3.72 -12.33 -23.01
N PHE A 171 3.19 -11.35 -22.25
CA PHE A 171 2.91 -10.00 -22.74
C PHE A 171 3.90 -8.94 -22.24
N LEU A 172 4.95 -9.31 -21.50
CA LEU A 172 5.92 -8.35 -20.96
C LEU A 172 6.61 -7.53 -22.06
N TYR A 173 6.72 -8.09 -23.28
CA TYR A 173 7.33 -7.46 -24.45
C TYR A 173 6.37 -6.62 -25.30
N PHE A 174 5.08 -6.53 -24.96
CA PHE A 174 4.15 -5.72 -25.73
C PHE A 174 4.32 -4.23 -25.42
N TYR A 175 4.50 -3.41 -26.46
CA TYR A 175 4.62 -1.95 -26.36
C TYR A 175 3.47 -1.30 -25.56
N ARG A 176 2.28 -1.91 -25.60
CA ARG A 176 1.08 -1.48 -24.89
C ARG A 176 1.19 -1.63 -23.36
N PHE A 177 2.00 -2.56 -22.88
CA PHE A 177 2.30 -2.74 -21.45
C PHE A 177 3.23 -1.63 -20.94
N HIS A 178 4.28 -1.31 -21.70
CA HIS A 178 5.22 -0.23 -21.36
C HIS A 178 4.55 1.15 -21.32
N SER A 179 3.65 1.46 -22.26
CA SER A 179 2.98 2.77 -22.27
C SER A 179 2.04 2.99 -21.08
N SER A 180 1.47 1.93 -20.50
CA SER A 180 0.59 2.02 -19.32
C SER A 180 1.35 2.19 -18.01
N CYS A 181 2.65 1.85 -17.96
CA CYS A 181 3.50 2.09 -16.77
C CYS A 181 4.17 3.47 -16.77
N CYS A 182 4.01 4.23 -17.86
CA CYS A 182 4.49 5.61 -18.02
C CYS A 182 3.37 6.67 -17.99
N ALA A 183 2.13 6.26 -17.71
CA ALA A 183 0.95 7.13 -17.64
C ALA A 183 0.60 7.50 -16.19
#